data_AF-A0A7W3JCY3-F1
#
_entry.id   AF-A0A7W3JCY3-F1
#
_cell.length_a   1.000
_cell.length_b   1.000
_cell.length_c   1.000
_cell.angle_alpha   90.00
_cell.angle_beta   90.00
_cell.angle_gamma   90.00
#
_symmetry.space_group_name_H-M   'P 1'
#
loop_
_entity.id
_entity.type
_entity.pdbx_description
1 polymer ?
#
loop_
_entity_poly.entity_id
_entity_poly.type
_entity_poly.pdbx_seq_one_letter_code
_entity_poly.pdbx_strand_id
1 'polypeptide(L)'
;MDQVLQEATRTAPLELHQSGSPIVSEENVNEMIAIAARRWRSFERRSAKRSGDLGARTEDLAKGLRDHFEVQPHLVGQLMEDYRFLAGVLATEFSREI
;
A
#
# COMPACT_ATOMS: atom_id res chain seq x y z
N MET A 1 14.07 8.60 -0.61
CA MET A 1 13.09 8.64 -1.71
C MET A 1 13.40 9.80 -2.63
N ASP A 2 13.95 9.49 -3.80
CA ASP A 2 14.19 10.45 -4.89
C ASP A 2 12.88 11.13 -5.33
N GLN A 3 12.95 12.35 -5.88
CA GLN A 3 11.79 13.14 -6.29
C GLN A 3 10.96 12.41 -7.35
N VAL A 4 11.61 11.73 -8.30
CA VAL A 4 10.94 10.90 -9.33
C VAL A 4 10.16 9.75 -8.69
N LEU A 5 10.74 9.10 -7.68
CA LEU A 5 10.10 8.00 -6.97
C LEU A 5 8.93 8.49 -6.10
N GLN A 6 9.05 9.67 -5.48
CA GLN A 6 7.94 10.30 -4.75
C GLN A 6 6.77 10.60 -5.68
N GLU A 7 7.06 11.16 -6.86
CA GLU A 7 6.06 11.48 -7.85
C GLU A 7 5.42 10.22 -8.43
N ALA A 8 6.19 9.20 -8.79
CA ALA A 8 5.66 7.90 -9.24
C ALA A 8 4.79 7.21 -8.18
N THR A 9 5.23 7.20 -6.92
CA THR A 9 4.47 6.65 -5.79
C THR A 9 3.16 7.40 -5.56
N ARG A 10 3.09 8.69 -5.92
CA ARG A 10 1.87 9.50 -5.83
C ARG A 10 0.96 9.34 -7.04
N THR A 11 1.52 9.27 -8.24
CA THR A 11 0.77 9.12 -9.49
C THR A 11 0.04 7.79 -9.53
N ALA A 12 0.67 6.68 -9.12
CA ALA A 12 0.06 5.36 -9.29
C ALA A 12 -1.25 5.16 -8.50
N PRO A 13 -1.39 5.60 -7.23
CA PRO A 13 -2.69 5.59 -6.55
C PRO A 13 -3.72 6.56 -7.18
N LEU A 14 -3.29 7.70 -7.71
CA LEU A 14 -4.21 8.65 -8.36
C LEU A 14 -4.76 8.09 -9.69
N GLU A 15 -3.96 7.36 -10.46
CA GLU A 15 -4.43 6.62 -11.64
C GLU A 15 -5.45 5.54 -11.25
N LEU A 16 -5.26 4.89 -10.09
CA LEU A 16 -6.26 3.98 -9.54
C LEU A 16 -7.57 4.67 -9.18
N HIS A 17 -7.50 5.85 -8.56
CA HIS A 17 -8.69 6.65 -8.32
C HIS A 17 -9.43 7.00 -9.61
N GLN A 18 -8.70 7.45 -10.64
CA GLN A 18 -9.26 7.82 -11.94
C GLN A 18 -9.90 6.65 -12.69
N SER A 19 -9.42 5.43 -12.46
CA SER A 19 -9.98 4.20 -13.03
C SER A 19 -11.17 3.64 -12.22
N GLY A 20 -11.60 4.33 -11.16
CA GLY A 20 -12.77 3.98 -10.37
C GLY A 20 -12.48 3.17 -9.12
N SER A 21 -11.23 3.18 -8.61
CA SER A 21 -10.92 2.51 -7.35
C SER A 21 -11.80 3.06 -6.22
N PRO A 22 -12.46 2.18 -5.44
CA PRO A 22 -13.35 2.62 -4.36
C PRO A 22 -12.59 3.02 -3.08
N ILE A 23 -11.29 2.70 -2.98
CA ILE A 23 -10.50 2.90 -1.76
C ILE A 23 -9.55 4.09 -1.84
N VAL A 24 -9.23 4.58 -3.04
CA VAL A 24 -8.34 5.73 -3.24
C VAL A 24 -9.15 6.97 -3.59
N SER A 25 -8.80 8.11 -2.99
CA SER A 25 -9.31 9.42 -3.32
C SER A 25 -8.19 10.47 -3.30
N GLU A 26 -8.42 11.62 -3.91
CA GLU A 26 -7.48 12.75 -3.82
C GLU A 26 -7.25 13.21 -2.37
N GLU A 27 -8.24 13.02 -1.50
CA GLU A 27 -8.20 13.42 -0.09
C GLU A 27 -7.31 12.48 0.73
N ASN A 28 -7.32 11.17 0.44
CA ASN A 28 -6.64 10.16 1.26
C ASN A 28 -5.28 9.73 0.71
N VAL A 29 -4.94 10.05 -0.55
CA VAL A 29 -3.75 9.51 -1.23
C VAL A 29 -2.43 9.80 -0.49
N ASN A 30 -2.26 11.01 0.03
CA ASN A 30 -1.02 11.38 0.71
C ASN A 30 -0.85 10.61 2.03
N GLU A 31 -1.94 10.45 2.79
CA GLU A 31 -1.95 9.67 4.04
C GLU A 31 -1.68 8.19 3.73
N MET A 32 -2.34 7.66 2.70
CA MET A 32 -2.20 6.28 2.25
C MET A 32 -0.76 5.94 1.91
N ILE A 33 -0.07 6.80 1.15
CA ILE A 33 1.35 6.63 0.81
C ILE A 33 2.22 6.68 2.06
N ALA A 34 1.97 7.63 2.98
CA ALA A 34 2.75 7.76 4.21
C ALA A 34 2.64 6.51 5.10
N ILE A 35 1.42 5.98 5.28
CA ILE A 35 1.18 4.73 6.01
C ILE A 35 1.84 3.55 5.31
N ALA A 36 1.69 3.46 3.99
CA ALA A 36 2.27 2.39 3.18
C ALA A 36 3.80 2.35 3.31
N ALA A 37 4.48 3.48 3.13
CA ALA A 37 5.93 3.59 3.23
C ALA A 37 6.43 3.23 4.63
N ARG A 38 5.76 3.70 5.69
CA ARG A 38 6.10 3.34 7.08
C ARG A 38 5.96 1.85 7.32
N ARG A 39 4.86 1.24 6.88
CA ARG A 39 4.62 -0.20 7.03
C ARG A 39 5.64 -1.02 6.25
N TRP A 40 5.91 -0.64 5.00
CA TRP A 40 6.91 -1.26 4.14
C TRP A 40 8.28 -1.33 4.83
N ARG A 41 8.80 -0.20 5.30
CA ARG A 41 10.13 -0.13 5.97
C ARG A 41 10.18 -0.91 7.29
N SER A 42 9.05 -1.01 8.00
CA SER A 42 9.00 -1.72 9.28
C SER A 42 8.83 -3.25 9.15
N PHE A 43 8.58 -3.76 7.94
CA PHE A 43 8.26 -5.17 7.74
C PHE A 43 9.37 -6.11 8.21
N GLU A 44 10.62 -5.87 7.80
CA GLU A 44 11.75 -6.75 8.15
C GLU A 44 11.98 -6.84 9.66
N ARG A 45 11.80 -5.72 10.36
CA ARG A 45 11.88 -5.67 11.82
C ARG A 45 10.76 -6.45 12.50
N ARG A 46 9.54 -6.45 11.94
CA ARG A 46 8.36 -7.14 12.49
C ARG A 46 8.31 -8.63 12.12
N SER A 47 8.84 -8.97 10.96
CA SER A 47 8.65 -10.25 10.30
C SER A 47 10.00 -10.86 9.91
N ALA A 48 10.98 -10.84 10.82
CA ALA A 48 12.34 -11.33 10.59
C ALA A 48 12.43 -12.77 10.06
N LYS A 49 11.42 -13.61 10.30
CA LYS A 49 11.34 -14.98 9.75
C LYS A 49 10.86 -15.07 8.30
N ARG A 50 10.31 -13.99 7.74
CA ARG A 50 9.76 -13.89 6.38
C ARG A 50 10.39 -12.72 5.60
N SER A 51 11.50 -12.17 6.08
CA SER A 51 12.25 -11.10 5.43
C SER A 51 12.79 -11.63 4.10
N GLY A 52 12.14 -11.30 2.99
CA GLY A 52 12.50 -11.75 1.65
C GLY A 52 11.33 -12.21 0.79
N ASP A 53 10.19 -12.55 1.40
CA ASP A 53 8.97 -12.88 0.65
C ASP A 53 8.20 -11.61 0.29
N LEU A 54 8.33 -11.18 -0.96
CA LEU A 54 7.61 -10.04 -1.52
C LEU A 54 6.10 -10.23 -1.41
N GLY A 55 5.58 -11.44 -1.62
CA GLY A 55 4.15 -11.73 -1.49
C GLY A 55 3.65 -11.53 -0.06
N ALA A 56 4.40 -12.05 0.92
CA ALA A 56 4.07 -11.84 2.34
C ALA A 56 4.14 -10.37 2.75
N ARG A 57 5.09 -9.60 2.20
CA ARG A 57 5.25 -8.16 2.46
C ARG A 57 4.11 -7.35 1.84
N THR A 58 3.71 -7.68 0.61
CA THR A 58 2.56 -7.07 -0.07
C THR A 58 1.25 -7.37 0.67
N GLU A 59 1.05 -8.61 1.13
CA GLU A 59 -0.15 -8.98 1.91
C GLU A 59 -0.19 -8.30 3.29
N ASP A 60 0.96 -8.14 3.97
CA ASP A 60 1.07 -7.35 5.22
C ASP A 60 0.73 -5.87 4.98
N LEU A 61 1.20 -5.32 3.87
CA LEU A 61 0.89 -3.95 3.47
C LEU A 61 -0.61 -3.78 3.20
N ALA A 62 -1.23 -4.68 2.42
CA ALA A 62 -2.66 -4.64 2.12
C ALA A 62 -3.52 -4.68 3.38
N LYS A 63 -3.25 -5.63 4.29
CA LYS A 63 -3.92 -5.72 5.60
C LYS A 63 -3.72 -4.45 6.42
N GLY A 64 -2.50 -3.92 6.38
CA GLY A 64 -2.14 -2.74 7.13
C GLY A 64 -2.82 -1.45 6.67
N LEU A 65 -3.09 -1.32 5.37
CA LEU A 65 -3.87 -0.22 4.80
C LEU A 65 -5.35 -0.39 5.13
N ARG A 66 -5.90 -1.58 4.91
CA ARG A 66 -7.27 -1.94 5.31
C ARG A 66 -7.53 -1.60 6.79
N ASP A 67 -6.66 -2.04 7.69
CA ASP A 67 -6.83 -1.83 9.13
C ASP A 67 -6.79 -0.35 9.53
N HIS A 68 -6.22 0.52 8.68
CA HIS A 68 -6.13 1.95 8.92
C HIS A 68 -7.34 2.70 8.37
N PHE A 69 -7.76 2.39 7.15
CA PHE A 69 -8.80 3.15 6.45
C PHE A 69 -10.23 2.62 6.69
N GLU A 70 -10.37 1.36 7.10
CA GLU A 70 -11.67 0.74 7.30
C GLU A 70 -12.05 0.74 8.77
N VAL A 71 -13.21 1.29 9.10
CA VAL A 71 -13.75 1.31 10.48
C VAL A 71 -13.99 -0.11 10.99
N GLN A 72 -14.39 -1.02 10.09
CA GLN A 72 -14.64 -2.43 10.41
C GLN A 72 -13.84 -3.34 9.46
N PRO A 73 -12.53 -3.54 9.69
CA PRO A 73 -11.65 -4.27 8.76
C PRO A 73 -12.04 -5.72 8.50
N HIS A 74 -12.89 -6.31 9.34
CA HIS A 74 -13.38 -7.68 9.18
C HIS A 74 -14.61 -7.78 8.25
N LEU A 75 -15.21 -6.65 7.85
CA LEU A 75 -16.39 -6.60 6.97
C LEU A 75 -16.08 -6.17 5.54
N VAL A 76 -14.80 -5.96 5.21
CA VAL A 76 -14.37 -5.37 3.93
C VAL A 76 -14.67 -6.25 2.72
N GLY A 77 -14.83 -7.57 2.90
CA GLY A 77 -15.21 -8.50 1.84
C GLY A 77 -14.34 -8.36 0.59
N GLN A 78 -14.97 -8.04 -0.54
CA GLN A 78 -14.30 -7.89 -1.84
C GLN A 78 -13.35 -6.68 -1.90
N LEU A 79 -13.54 -5.64 -1.07
CA LEU A 79 -12.63 -4.48 -1.03
C LEU A 79 -11.21 -4.88 -0.62
N MET A 80 -11.03 -6.04 0.01
CA MET A 80 -9.70 -6.58 0.29
C MET A 80 -8.89 -6.79 -1.00
N GLU A 81 -9.53 -7.13 -2.12
CA GLU A 81 -8.83 -7.27 -3.41
C GLU A 81 -8.34 -5.92 -3.93
N ASP A 82 -9.10 -4.84 -3.74
CA ASP A 82 -8.65 -3.48 -4.07
C ASP A 82 -7.43 -3.09 -3.23
N TYR A 83 -7.45 -3.39 -1.92
CA TYR A 83 -6.29 -3.15 -1.05
C TYR A 83 -5.07 -3.98 -1.44
N ARG A 84 -5.26 -5.23 -1.88
CA ARG A 84 -4.16 -6.07 -2.39
C ARG A 84 -3.60 -5.53 -3.70
N PHE A 85 -4.47 -5.09 -4.61
CA PHE A 85 -4.06 -4.50 -5.87
C PHE A 85 -3.21 -3.24 -5.62
N LEU A 86 -3.73 -2.31 -4.82
CA LEU A 86 -3.01 -1.10 -4.41
C LEU A 86 -1.67 -1.43 -3.73
N ALA A 87 -1.67 -2.39 -2.81
CA ALA A 87 -0.45 -2.81 -2.13
C ALA A 87 0.60 -3.37 -3.10
N GLY A 88 0.18 -4.09 -4.14
CA GLY A 88 1.08 -4.61 -5.19
C GLY A 88 1.70 -3.50 -6.03
N VAL A 89 0.90 -2.49 -6.40
CA VAL A 89 1.38 -1.29 -7.10
C VAL A 89 2.41 -0.56 -6.25
N LEU A 90 2.09 -0.26 -4.99
CA LEU A 90 2.99 0.44 -4.07
C LEU A 90 4.25 -0.38 -3.75
N ALA A 91 4.12 -1.70 -3.59
CA ALA A 91 5.25 -2.60 -3.37
C ALA A 91 6.24 -2.58 -4.55
N THR A 92 5.73 -2.49 -5.79
CA THR A 92 6.57 -2.36 -6.98
C THR A 92 7.39 -1.07 -6.90
N GLU A 93 6.77 0.05 -6.57
CA GLU A 93 7.46 1.34 -6.43
C GLU A 93 8.45 1.34 -5.26
N PHE A 94 8.08 0.87 -4.08
CA PHE A 94 8.99 0.83 -2.94
C PHE A 94 10.16 -0.14 -3.10
N SER A 95 10.01 -1.19 -3.91
CA SER A 95 11.11 -2.11 -4.21
C SER A 95 12.17 -1.47 -5.11
N ARG A 96 11.85 -0.36 -5.80
CA ARG A 96 12.83 0.43 -6.56
C ARG A 96 13.69 1.33 -5.67
N GLU A 97 13.33 1.51 -4.38
CA GLU A 97 14.09 2.33 -3.41
C GLU A 97 15.26 1.56 -2.76
N ILE A 98 15.29 0.23 -2.87
CA ILE A 98 16.27 -0.67 -2.23
C ILE A 98 17.29 -1.14 -3.26
#